data_AF-A0A955AYC1-F1
#
_entry.id   AF-A0A955AYC1-F1
#
_cell.length_a   1.000
_cell.length_b   1.000
_cell.length_c   1.000
_cell.angle_alpha   90.00
_cell.angle_beta   90.00
_cell.angle_gamma   90.00
#
_symmetry.space_group_name_H-M   'P 1'
#
loop_
_entity.id
_entity.type
_entity.pdbx_description
1 polymer ?
#
loop_
_entity_poly.entity_id
_entity_poly.type
_entity_poly.pdbx_seq_one_letter_code
_entity_poly.pdbx_strand_id
1 'polypeptide(L)'
;KAGGGYTLHDIRKQCLWGNLMAGGAGVEYYFGYQLPQNDLVCEDFRSRDRSWDFCRIAIGFFSDNQIPFHDMVCADELVGNSQHDNSRYCLAAVGSVYVVYLPTGGEVELDLRNQPLREYNVRWFNPRTGGELQTGTVSTIRSGAPISLGRPPNEVNEDWVVLVR
;
A
#
# COMPACT_ATOMS: atom_id res chain seq x y z
N LYS A 1 15.67 -20.58 17.42
CA LYS A 1 14.34 -20.73 16.80
C LYS A 1 14.46 -20.26 15.36
N ALA A 2 14.49 -21.18 14.40
CA ALA A 2 14.57 -20.86 12.97
C ALA A 2 13.15 -20.62 12.43
N GLY A 3 12.59 -19.44 12.71
CA GLY A 3 11.61 -18.81 11.85
C GLY A 3 12.35 -17.66 11.18
N GLY A 4 12.33 -17.56 9.86
CA GLY A 4 13.03 -16.49 9.15
C GLY A 4 12.69 -15.14 9.78
N GLY A 5 13.72 -14.38 10.17
CA GLY A 5 13.51 -13.07 10.77
C GLY A 5 12.80 -12.14 9.78
N TYR A 6 11.97 -11.23 10.31
CA TYR A 6 11.37 -10.18 9.49
C TYR A 6 12.46 -9.35 8.83
N THR A 7 12.28 -9.09 7.54
CA THR A 7 13.14 -8.21 6.77
C THR A 7 12.64 -6.77 6.83
N LEU A 8 13.50 -5.85 6.42
CA LEU A 8 13.11 -4.46 6.18
C LEU A 8 11.89 -4.36 5.22
N HIS A 9 11.76 -5.28 4.27
CA HIS A 9 10.64 -5.30 3.33
C HIS A 9 9.34 -5.75 3.99
N ASP A 10 9.40 -6.70 4.92
CA ASP A 10 8.22 -7.11 5.70
C ASP A 10 7.73 -5.95 6.57
N ILE A 11 8.64 -5.18 7.16
CA ILE A 11 8.30 -3.96 7.92
C ILE A 11 7.58 -2.92 7.03
N ARG A 12 8.09 -2.67 5.82
CA ARG A 12 7.41 -1.78 4.86
C ARG A 12 6.01 -2.31 4.51
N LYS A 13 5.92 -3.59 4.13
CA LYS A 13 4.70 -4.20 3.58
C LYS A 13 3.61 -4.37 4.65
N GLN A 14 3.96 -4.93 5.79
CA GLN A 14 2.99 -5.39 6.79
C GLN A 14 2.78 -4.37 7.91
N CYS A 15 3.81 -3.61 8.28
CA CYS A 15 3.68 -2.61 9.35
C CYS A 15 3.29 -1.24 8.79
N LEU A 16 4.12 -0.65 7.90
CA LEU A 16 3.85 0.70 7.39
C LEU A 16 2.59 0.72 6.51
N TRP A 17 2.62 0.02 5.39
CA TRP A 17 1.47 0.02 4.48
C TRP A 17 0.27 -0.71 5.08
N GLY A 18 0.44 -1.87 5.70
CA GLY A 18 -0.66 -2.56 6.39
C GLY A 18 -1.44 -1.66 7.36
N ASN A 19 -0.73 -0.88 8.20
CA ASN A 19 -1.36 0.05 9.12
C ASN A 19 -2.06 1.22 8.40
N LEU A 20 -1.41 1.85 7.41
CA LEU A 20 -2.02 2.94 6.64
C LEU A 20 -3.28 2.46 5.91
N MET A 21 -3.25 1.28 5.30
CA MET A 21 -4.37 0.69 4.58
C MET A 21 -5.53 0.29 5.51
N ALA A 22 -5.25 0.06 6.80
CA ALA A 22 -6.27 -0.14 7.83
C ALA A 22 -6.83 1.19 8.41
N GLY A 23 -6.39 2.35 7.93
CA GLY A 23 -6.81 3.68 8.42
C GLY A 23 -5.99 4.20 9.61
N GLY A 24 -4.85 3.57 9.92
CA GLY A 24 -3.96 4.01 10.99
C GLY A 24 -3.19 5.29 10.65
N ALA A 25 -3.04 6.19 11.62
CA ALA A 25 -2.44 7.53 11.41
C ALA A 25 -0.90 7.54 11.29
N GLY A 26 -0.23 6.41 11.54
CA GLY A 26 1.23 6.31 11.49
C GLY A 26 1.76 5.06 12.18
N VAL A 27 3.07 4.88 12.15
CA VAL A 27 3.79 3.76 12.79
C VAL A 27 4.93 4.26 13.64
N GLU A 28 5.24 3.52 14.71
CA GLU A 28 6.41 3.72 15.54
C GLU A 28 7.40 2.57 15.31
N TYR A 29 8.69 2.89 15.14
CA TYR A 29 9.74 1.88 15.00
C TYR A 29 10.57 1.76 16.27
N TYR A 30 10.47 0.61 16.93
CA TYR A 30 11.30 0.26 18.08
C TYR A 30 12.62 -0.39 17.62
N PHE A 31 13.74 0.09 18.15
CA PHE A 31 15.08 -0.26 17.66
C PHE A 31 15.61 -1.60 18.20
N GLY A 32 14.82 -2.32 19.01
CA GLY A 32 15.14 -3.66 19.52
C GLY A 32 16.45 -3.72 20.28
N TYR A 33 16.94 -4.91 20.60
CA TYR A 33 18.22 -5.11 21.33
C TYR A 33 19.35 -5.74 20.49
N GLN A 34 19.00 -6.39 19.36
CA GLN A 34 19.91 -7.27 18.62
C GLN A 34 20.77 -6.58 17.54
N LEU A 35 20.28 -5.48 16.99
CA LEU A 35 20.92 -4.78 15.87
C LEU A 35 21.71 -3.56 16.37
N PRO A 36 22.70 -3.04 15.61
CA PRO A 36 23.42 -1.82 15.98
C PRO A 36 22.48 -0.66 16.27
N GLN A 37 22.90 0.27 17.14
CA GLN A 37 22.09 1.39 17.60
C GLN A 37 20.76 0.89 18.17
N ASN A 38 20.85 -0.04 19.13
CA ASN A 38 19.69 -0.63 19.78
C ASN A 38 19.06 0.33 20.81
N ASP A 39 17.97 -0.08 21.43
CA ASP A 39 17.23 0.71 22.40
C ASP A 39 18.03 1.20 23.62
N LEU A 40 19.12 0.52 23.98
CA LEU A 40 19.98 0.89 25.11
C LEU A 40 21.08 1.91 24.74
N VAL A 41 21.51 1.94 23.48
CA VAL A 41 22.66 2.76 23.04
C VAL A 41 22.37 3.55 21.76
N CYS A 42 21.09 3.88 21.52
CA CYS A 42 20.68 4.59 20.30
C CYS A 42 21.21 6.03 20.30
N GLU A 43 22.36 6.23 19.65
CA GLU A 43 22.97 7.54 19.43
C GLU A 43 22.95 7.92 17.94
N ASP A 44 22.50 7.00 17.07
CA ASP A 44 22.47 7.19 15.61
C ASP A 44 21.27 6.51 14.93
N PHE A 45 20.35 7.32 14.45
CA PHE A 45 19.13 6.89 13.76
C PHE A 45 19.35 6.44 12.31
N ARG A 46 20.56 6.66 11.75
CA ARG A 46 20.87 6.31 10.35
C ARG A 46 20.93 4.80 10.11
N SER A 47 21.04 4.00 11.16
CA SER A 47 20.96 2.54 11.02
C SER A 47 19.61 2.06 10.47
N ARG A 48 18.55 2.90 10.52
CA ARG A 48 17.20 2.66 9.97
C ARG A 48 16.83 3.68 8.89
N ASP A 49 17.81 4.33 8.26
CA ASP A 49 17.60 5.37 7.25
C ASP A 49 16.52 5.01 6.19
N ARG A 50 16.57 3.78 5.67
CA ARG A 50 15.61 3.29 4.68
C ARG A 50 14.17 3.26 5.17
N SER A 51 13.92 3.01 6.45
CA SER A 51 12.56 3.06 7.01
C SER A 51 12.01 4.48 6.98
N TRP A 52 12.86 5.49 7.23
CA TRP A 52 12.48 6.90 7.13
C TRP A 52 12.13 7.29 5.70
N ASP A 53 12.90 6.79 4.73
CA ASP A 53 12.58 6.97 3.31
C ASP A 53 11.25 6.32 2.92
N PHE A 54 10.97 5.10 3.38
CA PHE A 54 9.67 4.47 3.10
C PHE A 54 8.51 5.25 3.72
N CYS A 55 8.66 5.77 4.95
CA CYS A 55 7.66 6.65 5.55
C CYS A 55 7.44 7.92 4.72
N ARG A 56 8.52 8.60 4.31
CA ARG A 56 8.44 9.78 3.45
C ARG A 56 7.75 9.48 2.13
N ILE A 57 8.08 8.34 1.49
CA ILE A 57 7.47 7.88 0.25
C ILE A 57 5.97 7.63 0.42
N ALA A 58 5.57 6.94 1.49
CA ALA A 58 4.16 6.64 1.76
C ALA A 58 3.36 7.92 2.06
N ILE A 59 3.87 8.79 2.94
CA ILE A 59 3.24 10.08 3.25
C ILE A 59 3.10 10.93 1.99
N GLY A 60 4.18 11.03 1.19
CA GLY A 60 4.19 11.74 -0.09
C GLY A 60 3.15 11.20 -1.07
N PHE A 61 2.98 9.87 -1.16
CA PHE A 61 1.93 9.28 -1.99
C PHE A 61 0.54 9.80 -1.63
N PHE A 62 0.18 9.82 -0.35
CA PHE A 62 -1.14 10.31 0.08
C PHE A 62 -1.29 11.81 -0.12
N SER A 63 -0.27 12.61 0.24
CA SER A 63 -0.32 14.07 0.13
C SER A 63 -0.32 14.55 -1.32
N ASP A 64 0.61 14.06 -2.13
CA ASP A 64 0.89 14.60 -3.46
C ASP A 64 -0.21 14.21 -4.44
N ASN A 65 -0.90 13.10 -4.17
CA ASN A 65 -2.07 12.68 -4.93
C ASN A 65 -3.40 13.19 -4.36
N GLN A 66 -3.38 14.02 -3.31
CA GLN A 66 -4.57 14.61 -2.68
C GLN A 66 -5.60 13.54 -2.28
N ILE A 67 -5.12 12.43 -1.72
CA ILE A 67 -5.98 11.32 -1.29
C ILE A 67 -6.68 11.74 0.02
N PRO A 68 -8.02 11.66 0.12
CA PRO A 68 -8.77 12.13 1.29
C PRO A 68 -8.70 11.11 2.44
N PHE A 69 -7.49 10.78 2.90
CA PHE A 69 -7.20 9.67 3.83
C PHE A 69 -8.15 9.61 5.03
N HIS A 70 -8.48 10.77 5.63
CA HIS A 70 -9.36 10.87 6.80
C HIS A 70 -10.81 10.48 6.55
N ASP A 71 -11.27 10.51 5.30
CA ASP A 71 -12.62 10.10 4.90
C ASP A 71 -12.66 8.64 4.41
N MET A 72 -11.51 7.97 4.37
CA MET A 72 -11.38 6.61 3.85
C MET A 72 -11.41 5.57 4.95
N VAL A 73 -11.92 4.38 4.61
CA VAL A 73 -12.01 3.23 5.51
C VAL A 73 -11.40 1.99 4.87
N CYS A 74 -10.95 1.05 5.70
CA CYS A 74 -10.56 -0.28 5.23
C CYS A 74 -11.75 -0.95 4.51
N ALA A 75 -11.50 -1.54 3.34
CA ALA A 75 -12.49 -2.13 2.46
C ALA A 75 -11.91 -3.35 1.70
N ASP A 76 -11.13 -4.17 2.39
CA ASP A 76 -10.41 -5.34 1.85
C ASP A 76 -11.31 -6.33 1.09
N GLU A 77 -12.59 -6.40 1.45
CA GLU A 77 -13.59 -7.23 0.78
C GLU A 77 -13.76 -6.84 -0.69
N LEU A 78 -13.56 -5.55 -1.04
CA LEU A 78 -13.63 -5.07 -2.42
C LEU A 78 -12.52 -5.63 -3.31
N VAL A 79 -11.44 -6.15 -2.72
CA VAL A 79 -10.33 -6.78 -3.45
C VAL A 79 -10.25 -8.29 -3.19
N GLY A 80 -11.35 -8.88 -2.69
CA GLY A 80 -11.45 -10.32 -2.45
C GLY A 80 -10.69 -10.81 -1.21
N ASN A 81 -10.31 -9.92 -0.28
CA ASN A 81 -9.64 -10.27 0.97
C ASN A 81 -10.59 -10.19 2.17
N SER A 82 -11.64 -11.02 2.16
CA SER A 82 -12.60 -11.11 3.29
C SER A 82 -12.03 -11.73 4.56
N GLN A 83 -10.83 -12.31 4.49
CA GLN A 83 -10.12 -12.83 5.65
C GLN A 83 -9.28 -11.76 6.36
N HIS A 84 -9.16 -10.56 5.77
CA HIS A 84 -8.32 -9.47 6.25
C HIS A 84 -6.88 -9.92 6.54
N ASP A 85 -6.35 -10.78 5.67
CA ASP A 85 -4.96 -11.24 5.77
C ASP A 85 -4.00 -10.27 5.06
N ASN A 86 -2.70 -10.55 5.10
CA ASN A 86 -1.68 -9.68 4.52
C ASN A 86 -1.47 -9.91 3.01
N SER A 87 -2.40 -10.55 2.29
CA SER A 87 -2.24 -10.85 0.86
C SER A 87 -2.44 -9.64 -0.05
N ARG A 88 -3.33 -8.72 0.35
CA ARG A 88 -3.68 -7.48 -0.37
C ARG A 88 -4.55 -6.62 0.54
N TYR A 89 -4.54 -5.31 0.34
CA TYR A 89 -5.35 -4.39 1.15
C TYR A 89 -6.10 -3.41 0.28
N CYS A 90 -7.22 -2.92 0.77
CA CYS A 90 -7.98 -1.84 0.13
C CYS A 90 -8.39 -0.80 1.17
N LEU A 91 -8.07 0.46 0.85
CA LEU A 91 -8.53 1.63 1.59
C LEU A 91 -9.41 2.44 0.64
N ALA A 92 -10.63 2.79 1.03
CA ALA A 92 -11.61 3.36 0.12
C ALA A 92 -12.39 4.54 0.73
N ALA A 93 -12.55 5.60 -0.06
CA ALA A 93 -13.70 6.49 0.00
C ALA A 93 -14.71 5.95 -1.04
N VAL A 94 -15.60 5.07 -0.58
CA VAL A 94 -16.50 4.28 -1.44
C VAL A 94 -17.28 5.18 -2.41
N GLY A 95 -17.26 4.81 -3.70
CA GLY A 95 -17.85 5.57 -4.81
C GLY A 95 -16.98 6.69 -5.38
N SER A 96 -15.81 6.96 -4.80
CA SER A 96 -14.95 8.09 -5.18
C SER A 96 -13.50 7.68 -5.46
N VAL A 97 -12.79 7.16 -4.46
CA VAL A 97 -11.34 6.87 -4.52
C VAL A 97 -11.06 5.54 -3.84
N TYR A 98 -10.22 4.71 -4.46
CA TYR A 98 -9.74 3.46 -3.89
C TYR A 98 -8.22 3.42 -4.00
N VAL A 99 -7.59 3.01 -2.91
CA VAL A 99 -6.16 2.69 -2.86
C VAL A 99 -6.07 1.19 -2.61
N VAL A 100 -5.37 0.47 -3.49
CA VAL A 100 -5.15 -0.97 -3.35
C VAL A 100 -3.67 -1.22 -3.17
N TYR A 101 -3.28 -1.93 -2.11
CA TYR A 101 -1.89 -2.30 -1.89
C TYR A 101 -1.70 -3.81 -2.08
N LEU A 102 -0.73 -4.17 -2.92
CA LEU A 102 -0.39 -5.55 -3.28
C LEU A 102 1.01 -5.87 -2.77
N PRO A 103 1.18 -6.48 -1.58
CA PRO A 103 2.50 -6.78 -0.98
C PRO A 103 3.40 -7.69 -1.82
N THR A 104 2.83 -8.49 -2.71
CA THR A 104 3.54 -9.42 -3.60
C THR A 104 3.35 -9.09 -5.08
N GLY A 105 2.77 -7.93 -5.40
CA GLY A 105 2.48 -7.53 -6.77
C GLY A 105 1.40 -8.38 -7.44
N GLY A 106 1.50 -8.50 -8.76
CA GLY A 106 0.59 -9.26 -9.59
C GLY A 106 -0.63 -8.47 -10.06
N GLU A 107 -1.72 -9.21 -10.27
CA GLU A 107 -3.02 -8.67 -10.67
C GLU A 107 -4.01 -8.74 -9.51
N VAL A 108 -5.01 -7.87 -9.54
CA VAL A 108 -6.11 -7.85 -8.57
C VAL A 108 -7.38 -7.38 -9.27
N GLU A 109 -8.51 -7.91 -8.83
CA GLU A 109 -9.83 -7.40 -9.20
C GLU A 109 -10.34 -6.45 -8.12
N LEU A 110 -11.01 -5.39 -8.54
CA LEU A 110 -11.74 -4.47 -7.67
C LEU A 110 -13.24 -4.64 -7.93
N ASP A 111 -13.99 -4.98 -6.88
CA ASP A 111 -15.43 -5.14 -6.93
C ASP A 111 -16.15 -3.79 -6.85
N LEU A 112 -16.62 -3.31 -7.99
CA LEU A 112 -17.38 -2.06 -8.11
C LEU A 112 -18.85 -2.31 -8.47
N ARG A 113 -19.39 -3.52 -8.23
CA ARG A 113 -20.78 -3.87 -8.57
C ARG A 113 -21.82 -2.97 -7.92
N ASN A 114 -21.59 -2.61 -6.66
CA ASN A 114 -22.51 -1.83 -5.85
C ASN A 114 -22.23 -0.33 -5.89
N GLN A 115 -21.44 0.13 -6.86
CA GLN A 115 -21.01 1.52 -6.99
C GLN A 115 -21.76 2.24 -8.13
N PRO A 116 -22.01 3.55 -8.02
CA PRO A 116 -22.59 4.32 -9.12
C PRO A 116 -21.77 4.15 -10.41
N LEU A 117 -22.45 4.06 -11.55
CA LEU A 117 -21.81 3.93 -12.86
C LEU A 117 -20.93 5.14 -13.14
N ARG A 118 -19.62 4.91 -13.22
CA ARG A 118 -18.59 5.92 -13.39
C ARG A 118 -17.34 5.28 -14.00
N GLU A 119 -16.60 6.08 -14.75
CA GLU A 119 -15.25 5.73 -15.21
C GLU A 119 -14.21 6.21 -14.20
N TYR A 120 -13.22 5.35 -13.94
CA TYR A 120 -12.10 5.62 -13.04
C TYR A 120 -10.79 5.45 -13.80
N ASN A 121 -9.80 6.28 -13.49
CA ASN A 121 -8.43 6.09 -13.92
C ASN A 121 -7.74 5.09 -12.98
N VAL A 122 -6.87 4.26 -13.54
CA VAL A 122 -6.04 3.29 -12.81
C VAL A 122 -4.57 3.67 -12.97
N ARG A 123 -3.90 3.90 -11.84
CA ARG A 123 -2.50 4.34 -11.81
C ARG A 123 -1.72 3.56 -10.77
N TRP A 124 -0.47 3.26 -11.07
CA TRP A 124 0.41 2.42 -10.25
C TRP A 124 1.52 3.26 -9.61
N PHE A 125 1.82 3.02 -8.34
CA PHE A 125 2.85 3.71 -7.58
C PHE A 125 3.83 2.70 -6.99
N ASN A 126 5.13 2.98 -7.12
CA ASN A 126 6.18 2.12 -6.58
C ASN A 126 6.49 2.53 -5.12
N PRO A 127 6.07 1.74 -4.11
CA PRO A 127 6.29 2.04 -2.69
C PRO A 127 7.76 1.88 -2.25
N ARG A 128 8.62 1.27 -3.09
CA ARG A 128 10.05 1.06 -2.80
C ARG A 128 10.87 2.31 -3.09
N THR A 129 10.53 3.01 -4.17
CA THR A 129 11.32 4.13 -4.70
C THR A 129 10.56 5.46 -4.68
N GLY A 130 9.24 5.42 -4.57
CA GLY A 130 8.38 6.58 -4.80
C GLY A 130 8.42 7.06 -6.25
N GLY A 131 8.12 8.33 -6.44
CA GLY A 131 8.08 8.99 -7.75
C GLY A 131 6.67 9.12 -8.32
N GLU A 132 6.59 9.42 -9.61
CA GLU A 132 5.32 9.66 -10.29
C GLU A 132 4.45 8.40 -10.42
N LEU A 133 3.15 8.61 -10.52
CA LEU A 133 2.19 7.59 -10.89
C LEU A 133 2.46 7.06 -12.31
N GLN A 134 2.46 5.75 -12.45
CA GLN A 134 2.77 5.04 -13.69
C GLN A 134 1.52 4.39 -14.31
N THR A 135 1.56 4.19 -15.63
CA THR A 135 0.53 3.45 -16.36
C THR A 135 0.83 1.96 -16.31
N GLY A 136 -0.14 1.16 -15.86
CA GLY A 136 -0.07 -0.30 -15.96
C GLY A 136 -0.66 -0.81 -17.27
N THR A 137 -1.01 -2.10 -17.34
CA THR A 137 -1.67 -2.67 -18.54
C THR A 137 -3.12 -2.18 -18.71
N VAL A 138 -3.73 -1.68 -17.64
CA VAL A 138 -5.06 -1.06 -17.63
C VAL A 138 -4.91 0.37 -17.11
N SER A 139 -5.44 1.34 -17.84
CA SER A 139 -5.42 2.76 -17.48
C SER A 139 -6.78 3.31 -17.05
N THR A 140 -7.88 2.64 -17.44
CA THR A 140 -9.25 3.07 -17.16
C THR A 140 -10.15 1.86 -16.94
N ILE A 141 -11.08 1.98 -15.99
CA ILE A 141 -12.10 0.97 -15.69
C ILE A 141 -13.46 1.65 -15.52
N ARG A 142 -14.54 0.87 -15.63
CA ARG A 142 -15.90 1.33 -15.38
C ARG A 142 -16.55 0.50 -14.27
N SER A 143 -17.21 1.14 -13.32
CA SER A 143 -17.96 0.46 -12.26
C SER A 143 -19.20 -0.28 -12.81
N GLY A 144 -19.78 -1.15 -11.97
CA GLY A 144 -20.94 -1.99 -12.29
C GLY A 144 -20.65 -3.49 -12.32
N ALA A 145 -19.37 -3.88 -12.23
CA ALA A 145 -18.92 -5.27 -12.15
C ALA A 145 -17.60 -5.35 -11.36
N PRO A 146 -17.18 -6.55 -10.91
CA PRO A 146 -15.79 -6.79 -10.56
C PRO A 146 -14.94 -6.66 -11.82
N ILE A 147 -13.83 -5.94 -11.71
CA ILE A 147 -12.97 -5.65 -12.86
C ILE A 147 -11.49 -5.71 -12.47
N SER A 148 -10.68 -6.31 -13.33
CA SER A 148 -9.23 -6.35 -13.14
C SER A 148 -8.60 -4.96 -13.24
N LEU A 149 -7.69 -4.66 -12.31
CA LEU A 149 -6.85 -3.45 -12.34
C LEU A 149 -5.61 -3.61 -13.25
N GLY A 150 -5.44 -4.79 -13.86
CA GLY A 150 -4.29 -5.11 -14.71
C GLY A 150 -3.01 -5.41 -13.93
N ARG A 151 -1.87 -5.31 -14.62
CA ARG A 151 -0.52 -5.52 -14.09
C ARG A 151 0.23 -4.20 -13.90
N PRO A 152 1.17 -4.13 -12.94
CA PRO A 152 2.11 -3.02 -12.84
C PRO A 152 3.00 -2.92 -14.09
N PRO A 153 3.63 -1.75 -14.32
CA PRO A 153 4.48 -1.51 -15.49
C PRO A 153 5.74 -2.37 -15.55
N ASN A 154 6.27 -2.79 -14.40
CA ASN A 154 7.48 -3.59 -14.26
C ASN A 154 7.49 -4.30 -12.89
N GLU A 155 8.52 -5.12 -12.63
CA GLU A 155 8.72 -5.79 -11.34
C GLU A 155 7.43 -6.43 -10.80
N VAL A 156 6.78 -7.25 -11.63
CA VAL A 156 5.40 -7.72 -11.40
C VAL A 156 5.23 -8.54 -10.12
N ASN A 157 6.32 -9.05 -9.54
CA ASN A 157 6.31 -9.83 -8.30
C ASN A 157 6.75 -9.01 -7.07
N GLU A 158 6.97 -7.71 -7.23
CA GLU A 158 7.27 -6.78 -6.14
C GLU A 158 6.03 -6.00 -5.70
N ASP A 159 6.10 -5.32 -4.55
CA ASP A 159 4.92 -4.65 -3.98
C ASP A 159 4.44 -3.43 -4.76
N TRP A 160 3.13 -3.24 -4.95
CA TRP A 160 2.62 -2.08 -5.68
C TRP A 160 1.42 -1.46 -4.99
N VAL A 161 1.27 -0.14 -5.15
CA VAL A 161 0.08 0.59 -4.75
C VAL A 161 -0.66 0.99 -6.03
N VAL A 162 -1.97 0.74 -6.08
CA VAL A 162 -2.84 1.13 -7.19
C VAL A 162 -3.77 2.22 -6.69
N LEU A 163 -3.78 3.37 -7.36
CA LEU A 163 -4.74 4.44 -7.14
C LEU A 163 -5.82 4.38 -8.22
N VAL A 164 -7.08 4.32 -7.78
CA VAL A 164 -8.28 4.28 -8.62
C VAL A 164 -9.17 5.48 -8.28
N ARG A 165 -9.40 6.40 -9.23
CA ARG A 165 -10.23 7.61 -9.02
C ARG A 165 -10.78 8.23 -10.30
#